data_AF-A0A484YIP1-F1
#
_entry.id   AF-A0A484YIP1-F1
#
_cell.length_a   1.000
_cell.length_b   1.000
_cell.length_c   1.000
_cell.angle_alpha   90.00
_cell.angle_beta   90.00
_cell.angle_gamma   90.00
#
_symmetry.space_group_name_H-M   'P 1'
#
loop_
_entity.id
_entity.type
_entity.pdbx_description
1 polymer ?
#
loop_
_entity_poly.entity_id
_entity_poly.type
_entity_poly.pdbx_seq_one_letter_code
_entity_poly.pdbx_strand_id
1 'polypeptide(L)'
;MGPVPIFYSPYLQLPVGDKRRSGFLIPNAKYTTTNYFEFYLPYYWNIAPNMDATITPHYMHRRGNIMWENEFRYLSQAGAGLMELDYLPSDKVYKDEHPNDDSSRRWLFYWNHSGVMDQVWRFNVDYTKVSDPSYFNDFDNKYGSSTDGYATQKFSVGYAVQNFNATVSTKQFQVFSEQNTSSYSAEPQLDV
;
A
#
# COMPACT_ATOMS: atom_id res chain seq x y z
N MET A 1 21.69 19.99 -18.91
CA MET A 1 21.26 20.86 -17.80
C MET A 1 22.45 21.73 -17.42
N GLY A 2 22.31 23.06 -17.46
CA GLY A 2 23.41 24.01 -17.30
C GLY A 2 23.82 24.25 -15.83
N PRO A 3 24.58 25.32 -15.53
CA PRO A 3 25.15 25.59 -14.20
C PRO A 3 24.16 26.07 -13.13
N VAL A 4 22.85 26.05 -13.39
CA VAL A 4 21.82 26.49 -12.44
C VAL A 4 21.35 25.28 -11.62
N PRO A 5 21.62 25.21 -10.30
CA PRO A 5 21.11 24.15 -9.46
C PRO A 5 19.60 24.33 -9.25
N ILE A 6 18.80 23.38 -9.75
CA ILE A 6 17.34 23.39 -9.64
C ILE A 6 16.87 22.65 -8.37
N PHE A 7 17.69 21.72 -7.85
CA PHE A 7 17.40 20.95 -6.65
C PHE A 7 18.48 21.14 -5.59
N TYR A 8 18.07 21.63 -4.41
CA TYR A 8 18.89 21.66 -3.20
C TYR A 8 18.29 20.64 -2.22
N SER A 9 19.05 19.60 -1.90
CA SER A 9 18.73 18.68 -0.81
C SER A 9 19.97 18.53 0.07
N PRO A 10 19.88 18.78 1.39
CA PRO A 10 21.01 18.67 2.30
C PRO A 10 21.57 17.24 2.40
N TYR A 11 20.85 16.22 1.90
CA TYR A 11 21.23 14.80 1.96
C TYR A 11 21.05 14.06 0.62
N LEU A 12 21.42 14.68 -0.51
CA LEU A 12 21.43 14.00 -1.80
C LEU A 12 22.69 13.12 -1.93
N GLN A 13 22.64 11.90 -1.40
CA GLN A 13 23.73 10.92 -1.54
C GLN A 13 23.49 10.06 -2.79
N LEU A 14 24.30 10.27 -3.82
CA LEU A 14 24.39 9.32 -4.94
C LEU A 14 24.94 7.99 -4.40
N PRO A 15 24.34 6.83 -4.72
CA PRO A 15 24.79 5.55 -4.18
C PRO A 15 26.15 5.17 -4.78
N VAL A 16 27.23 5.55 -4.10
CA VAL A 16 28.60 5.12 -4.38
C VAL A 16 28.96 4.03 -3.37
N GLY A 17 28.62 2.77 -3.69
CA GLY A 17 29.00 1.56 -2.94
C GLY A 17 27.88 0.51 -2.78
N ASP A 18 28.26 -0.73 -2.40
CA ASP A 18 27.37 -1.91 -2.29
C ASP A 18 26.39 -1.88 -1.10
N LYS A 19 26.47 -0.85 -0.25
CA LYS A 19 25.58 -0.69 0.91
C LYS A 19 24.43 0.24 0.54
N ARG A 20 23.19 -0.25 0.66
CA ARG A 20 21.98 0.56 0.51
C ARG A 20 22.03 1.75 1.48
N ARG A 21 21.80 2.97 0.98
CA ARG A 21 21.79 4.19 1.78
C ARG A 21 20.43 4.87 1.69
N SER A 22 20.04 5.54 2.76
CA SER A 22 18.83 6.38 2.80
C SER A 22 19.05 7.69 2.05
N GLY A 23 18.00 8.22 1.43
CA GLY A 23 18.05 9.49 0.71
C GLY A 23 16.79 9.78 -0.08
N PHE A 24 16.68 11.01 -0.57
CA PHE A 24 15.62 11.39 -1.49
C PHE A 24 15.82 10.71 -2.83
N LEU A 25 14.76 10.07 -3.31
CA LEU A 25 14.63 9.59 -4.67
C LEU A 25 14.26 10.76 -5.59
N ILE A 26 14.31 10.53 -6.90
CA ILE A 26 14.01 11.57 -7.89
C ILE A 26 12.53 11.95 -7.74
N PRO A 27 12.22 13.24 -7.47
CA PRO A 27 10.84 13.69 -7.42
C PRO A 27 10.20 13.61 -8.81
N ASN A 28 8.91 13.36 -8.83
CA ASN A 28 8.11 13.32 -10.04
C ASN A 28 6.88 14.21 -9.89
N ALA A 29 6.35 14.67 -11.02
CA ALA A 29 5.13 15.44 -11.09
C ALA A 29 4.23 14.88 -12.18
N LYS A 30 2.92 14.96 -11.96
CA LYS A 30 1.88 14.44 -12.86
C LYS A 30 0.76 15.45 -12.94
N TYR A 31 -0.01 15.40 -14.03
CA TYR A 31 -1.25 16.16 -14.14
C TYR A 31 -2.38 15.20 -14.55
N THR A 32 -3.46 15.16 -13.77
CA THR A 32 -4.63 14.32 -14.03
C THR A 32 -5.92 15.13 -14.03
N THR A 33 -6.97 14.60 -14.65
CA THR A 33 -8.32 15.20 -14.55
C THR A 33 -8.91 15.02 -13.15
N THR A 34 -8.52 13.96 -12.44
CA THR A 34 -9.01 13.65 -11.10
C THR A 34 -8.38 14.55 -10.05
N ASN A 35 -7.05 14.68 -10.00
CA ASN A 35 -6.34 15.40 -8.93
C ASN A 35 -5.69 16.74 -9.38
N TYR A 36 -5.76 17.08 -10.66
CA TYR A 36 -5.03 18.19 -11.29
C TYR A 36 -3.53 18.02 -11.13
N PHE A 37 -2.82 19.06 -10.68
CA PHE A 37 -1.38 18.99 -10.45
C PHE A 37 -1.06 18.09 -9.25
N GLU A 38 -0.18 17.13 -9.47
CA GLU A 38 0.31 16.15 -8.50
C GLU A 38 1.83 16.21 -8.42
N PHE A 39 2.38 16.15 -7.20
CA PHE A 39 3.83 16.16 -6.96
C PHE A 39 4.20 15.14 -5.91
N TYR A 40 5.23 14.34 -6.19
CA TYR A 40 5.69 13.23 -5.34
C TYR A 40 7.15 13.48 -4.95
N LEU A 41 7.46 13.34 -3.66
CA LEU A 41 8.82 13.47 -3.14
C LEU A 41 9.27 12.21 -2.38
N PRO A 42 9.56 11.10 -3.08
CA PRO A 42 9.87 9.85 -2.42
C PRO A 42 11.18 9.93 -1.61
N TYR A 43 11.14 9.51 -0.36
CA TYR A 43 12.30 9.40 0.53
C TYR A 43 12.53 7.94 0.90
N TYR A 44 13.65 7.38 0.44
CA TYR A 44 14.04 6.03 0.74
C TYR A 44 14.79 5.97 2.08
N TRP A 45 14.39 5.05 2.94
CA TRP A 45 14.96 4.79 4.25
C TRP A 45 15.41 3.34 4.36
N ASN A 46 16.73 3.12 4.34
CA ASN A 46 17.31 1.82 4.66
C ASN A 46 17.36 1.64 6.19
N ILE A 47 16.54 0.74 6.74
CA ILE A 47 16.44 0.51 8.19
C ILE A 47 17.46 -0.55 8.62
N ALA A 48 17.47 -1.70 7.94
CA ALA A 48 18.43 -2.78 8.17
C ALA A 48 18.62 -3.61 6.88
N PRO A 49 19.60 -4.54 6.81
CA PRO A 49 19.87 -5.32 5.59
C PRO A 49 18.67 -6.09 5.03
N ASN A 50 17.69 -6.43 5.87
CA ASN A 50 16.50 -7.18 5.53
C ASN A 50 15.20 -6.34 5.59
N MET A 51 15.28 -5.03 5.80
CA MET A 51 14.10 -4.16 5.88
C MET A 51 14.40 -2.73 5.40
N ASP A 52 13.52 -2.21 4.54
CA ASP A 52 13.56 -0.83 4.10
C ASP A 52 12.16 -0.23 4.02
N ALA A 53 12.10 1.10 4.00
CA ALA A 53 10.87 1.85 3.88
C ALA A 53 11.03 2.96 2.83
N THR A 54 9.95 3.33 2.17
CA THR A 54 9.87 4.52 1.31
C THR A 54 8.70 5.37 1.78
N ILE A 55 8.98 6.62 2.13
CA ILE A 55 7.96 7.59 2.55
C ILE A 55 7.81 8.58 1.41
N THR A 56 6.62 8.67 0.82
CA THR A 56 6.36 9.54 -0.32
C THR A 56 5.26 10.54 0.05
N PRO A 57 5.62 11.80 0.33
CA PRO A 57 4.67 12.90 0.35
C PRO A 57 4.18 13.13 -1.08
N HIS A 58 2.90 12.86 -1.30
CA HIS A 58 2.20 13.03 -2.55
C HIS A 58 1.20 14.19 -2.42
N TYR A 59 1.59 15.36 -2.94
CA TYR A 59 0.75 16.55 -2.96
C TYR A 59 -0.24 16.47 -4.11
N MET A 60 -1.54 16.68 -3.83
CA MET A 60 -2.61 16.73 -4.83
C MET A 60 -3.34 18.08 -4.77
N HIS A 61 -3.27 18.84 -5.85
CA HIS A 61 -3.80 20.21 -5.88
C HIS A 61 -5.32 20.26 -5.68
N ARG A 62 -6.09 19.44 -6.43
CA ARG A 62 -7.56 19.48 -6.37
C ARG A 62 -8.10 19.05 -5.00
N ARG A 63 -7.49 18.04 -4.38
CA ARG A 63 -7.86 17.56 -3.04
C ARG A 63 -7.38 18.51 -1.94
N GLY A 64 -6.37 19.33 -2.23
CA GLY A 64 -5.91 20.43 -1.39
C GLY A 64 -5.12 19.99 -0.15
N ASN A 65 -4.55 18.79 -0.16
CA ASN A 65 -3.74 18.25 0.93
C ASN A 65 -2.66 17.29 0.38
N ILE A 66 -1.80 16.80 1.27
CA ILE A 66 -0.74 15.84 1.00
C ILE A 66 -1.20 14.47 1.51
N MET A 67 -1.10 13.49 0.62
CA MET A 67 -1.20 12.07 0.94
C MET A 67 0.17 11.56 1.33
N TRP A 68 0.25 10.83 2.42
CA TRP A 68 1.45 10.19 2.91
C TRP A 68 1.40 8.72 2.52
N GLU A 69 2.12 8.36 1.47
CA GLU A 69 2.29 6.98 1.02
C GLU A 69 3.51 6.40 1.74
N ASN A 70 3.37 5.20 2.32
CA ASN A 70 4.38 4.57 3.16
C ASN A 70 4.53 3.12 2.75
N GLU A 71 5.55 2.84 1.93
CA GLU A 71 5.91 1.49 1.53
C GLU A 71 6.90 0.94 2.56
N PHE A 72 6.65 -0.25 3.09
CA PHE A 72 7.58 -0.97 3.97
C PHE A 72 7.80 -2.38 3.43
N ARG A 73 9.07 -2.75 3.22
CA ARG A 73 9.44 -4.06 2.71
C ARG A 73 10.33 -4.77 3.71
N TYR A 74 10.07 -6.06 3.89
CA TYR A 74 10.84 -6.88 4.81
C TYR A 74 11.09 -8.27 4.24
N LEU A 75 12.20 -8.85 4.69
CA LEU A 75 12.56 -10.24 4.46
C LEU A 75 12.81 -10.90 5.82
N SER A 76 12.08 -11.98 6.09
CA SER A 76 12.20 -12.79 7.30
C SER A 76 12.41 -14.26 6.93
N GLN A 77 12.67 -15.11 7.93
CA GLN A 77 12.70 -16.55 7.73
C GLN A 77 11.34 -17.11 7.27
N ALA A 78 10.24 -16.44 7.66
CA ALA A 78 8.89 -16.84 7.28
C ALA A 78 8.54 -16.47 5.84
N GLY A 79 9.29 -15.55 5.22
CA GLY A 79 9.05 -15.11 3.86
C GLY A 79 9.43 -13.66 3.59
N ALA A 80 9.10 -13.20 2.39
CA ALA A 80 9.15 -11.80 2.02
C ALA A 80 7.78 -11.15 2.24
N GLY A 81 7.75 -9.87 2.57
CA GLY A 81 6.51 -9.11 2.63
C GLY A 81 6.68 -7.65 2.29
N LEU A 82 5.55 -7.06 1.89
CA LEU A 82 5.39 -5.66 1.58
C LEU A 82 4.13 -5.15 2.28
N MET A 83 4.24 -4.02 2.95
CA MET A 83 3.12 -3.27 3.50
C MET A 83 3.07 -1.91 2.83
N GLU A 84 1.88 -1.43 2.52
CA GLU A 84 1.63 -0.04 2.11
C GLU A 84 0.64 0.58 3.09
N LEU A 85 0.93 1.79 3.55
CA LEU A 85 -0.03 2.61 4.26
C LEU A 85 -0.09 3.99 3.61
N ASP A 86 -1.19 4.23 2.90
CA ASP A 86 -1.50 5.53 2.36
C ASP A 86 -2.45 6.27 3.27
N TYR A 87 -2.17 7.54 3.53
CA TYR A 87 -3.04 8.35 4.38
C TYR A 87 -3.17 9.80 3.88
N LEU A 88 -4.38 10.18 3.55
CA LEU A 88 -4.80 11.54 3.23
C LEU A 88 -5.64 12.09 4.40
N PRO A 89 -5.12 13.04 5.19
CA PRO A 89 -5.80 13.52 6.39
C PRO A 89 -7.13 14.23 6.12
N SER A 90 -7.25 14.92 4.98
CA SER A 90 -8.47 15.58 4.55
C SER A 90 -8.53 15.69 3.04
N ASP A 91 -9.71 15.42 2.48
CA ASP A 91 -9.98 15.52 1.06
C ASP A 91 -11.12 16.53 0.82
N LYS A 92 -10.83 17.61 0.09
CA LYS A 92 -11.84 18.63 -0.24
C LYS A 92 -12.92 18.09 -1.19
N VAL A 93 -12.52 17.33 -2.20
CA VAL A 93 -13.46 16.80 -3.21
C VAL A 93 -14.42 15.82 -2.54
N TYR A 94 -13.87 14.90 -1.74
CA TYR A 94 -14.70 13.95 -0.98
C TYR A 94 -15.63 14.63 0.01
N LYS A 95 -15.15 15.67 0.71
CA LYS A 95 -15.97 16.44 1.68
C LYS A 95 -17.15 17.13 1.00
N ASP A 96 -16.95 17.67 -0.20
CA ASP A 96 -18.01 18.34 -0.95
C ASP A 96 -19.05 17.34 -1.50
N GLU A 97 -18.62 16.14 -1.88
CA GLU A 97 -19.49 15.04 -2.33
C GLU A 97 -20.25 14.37 -1.16
N HIS A 98 -19.63 14.28 0.02
CA HIS A 98 -20.16 13.63 1.22
C HIS A 98 -20.22 14.60 2.41
N PRO A 99 -21.06 15.66 2.36
CA PRO A 99 -21.09 16.70 3.38
C PRO A 99 -21.59 16.22 4.75
N ASN A 100 -22.25 15.07 4.81
CA ASN A 100 -22.79 14.47 6.02
C ASN A 100 -21.80 13.51 6.71
N ASP A 101 -20.66 13.19 6.07
CA ASP A 101 -19.65 12.34 6.68
C ASP A 101 -18.86 13.10 7.74
N ASP A 102 -18.62 12.46 8.89
CA ASP A 102 -17.88 13.04 10.01
C ASP A 102 -16.42 13.38 9.65
N SER A 103 -15.87 12.76 8.60
CA SER A 103 -14.46 12.91 8.22
C SER A 103 -14.25 12.69 6.73
N SER A 104 -13.44 13.55 6.12
CA SER A 104 -12.96 13.40 4.75
C SER A 104 -11.57 12.79 4.67
N ARG A 105 -11.20 11.97 5.66
CA ARG A 105 -9.90 11.29 5.67
C ARG A 105 -9.98 10.05 4.79
N ARG A 106 -8.96 9.81 3.99
CA ARG A 106 -8.92 8.66 3.07
C ARG A 106 -7.63 7.90 3.24
N TRP A 107 -7.71 6.58 3.20
CA TRP A 107 -6.55 5.75 3.49
C TRP A 107 -6.66 4.39 2.83
N LEU A 108 -5.50 3.81 2.56
CA LEU A 108 -5.34 2.43 2.13
C LEU A 108 -4.34 1.75 3.05
N PHE A 109 -4.65 0.52 3.42
CA PHE A 109 -3.72 -0.39 4.04
C PHE A 109 -3.64 -1.65 3.19
N TYR A 110 -2.44 -1.93 2.69
CA TYR A 110 -2.12 -3.12 1.94
C TYR A 110 -1.04 -3.92 2.68
N TRP A 111 -1.20 -5.23 2.73
CA TRP A 111 -0.18 -6.13 3.21
C TRP A 111 -0.17 -7.40 2.40
N ASN A 112 0.96 -7.64 1.75
CA ASN A 112 1.26 -8.89 1.08
C ASN A 112 2.43 -9.59 1.77
N HIS A 113 2.27 -10.87 2.03
CA HIS A 113 3.33 -11.71 2.56
C HIS A 113 3.27 -13.07 1.88
N SER A 114 4.44 -13.59 1.51
CA SER A 114 4.55 -14.95 1.01
C SER A 114 5.86 -15.57 1.49
N GLY A 115 5.77 -16.81 1.98
CA GLY A 115 6.97 -17.58 2.22
C GLY A 115 6.73 -19.02 2.66
N VAL A 116 7.82 -19.77 2.54
CA VAL A 116 7.90 -21.17 2.90
C VAL A 116 9.04 -21.33 3.89
N MET A 117 8.72 -21.73 5.11
CA MET A 117 9.69 -21.97 6.17
C MET A 117 9.89 -23.48 6.34
N ASP A 118 11.15 -23.89 6.45
CA ASP A 118 11.57 -25.29 6.62
C ASP A 118 10.97 -26.27 5.59
N GLN A 119 10.66 -25.77 4.38
CA GLN A 119 10.02 -26.51 3.28
C GLN A 119 8.59 -27.04 3.55
N VAL A 120 8.07 -26.86 4.78
CA VAL A 120 6.80 -27.44 5.22
C VAL A 120 5.76 -26.39 5.58
N TRP A 121 6.16 -25.33 6.29
CA TRP A 121 5.28 -24.25 6.70
C TRP A 121 5.10 -23.26 5.57
N ARG A 122 3.86 -22.87 5.29
CA ARG A 122 3.50 -21.93 4.25
C ARG A 122 2.71 -20.79 4.87
N PHE A 123 3.22 -19.57 4.73
CA PHE A 123 2.59 -18.35 5.21
C PHE A 123 2.19 -17.50 4.02
N ASN A 124 0.92 -17.12 3.92
CA ASN A 124 0.47 -16.17 2.93
C ASN A 124 -0.47 -15.14 3.54
N VAL A 125 -0.26 -13.88 3.17
CA VAL A 125 -1.16 -12.78 3.48
C VAL A 125 -1.42 -12.02 2.20
N ASP A 126 -2.69 -11.75 1.95
CA ASP A 126 -3.18 -10.92 0.85
C ASP A 126 -4.29 -10.06 1.43
N TYR A 127 -3.89 -8.91 1.99
CA TYR A 127 -4.77 -8.03 2.74
C TYR A 127 -4.80 -6.66 2.10
N THR A 128 -5.98 -6.24 1.67
CA THR A 128 -6.24 -4.88 1.18
C THR A 128 -7.46 -4.34 1.91
N LYS A 129 -7.33 -3.14 2.46
CA LYS A 129 -8.45 -2.43 3.07
C LYS A 129 -8.35 -0.95 2.78
N VAL A 130 -9.47 -0.36 2.41
CA VAL A 130 -9.57 1.06 2.06
C VAL A 130 -10.62 1.75 2.93
N SER A 131 -10.50 3.06 3.08
CA SER A 131 -11.43 3.89 3.85
C SER A 131 -12.86 3.84 3.33
N ASP A 132 -13.01 3.81 2.01
CA ASP A 132 -14.29 4.03 1.34
C ASP A 132 -14.31 3.31 -0.04
N PRO A 133 -15.51 3.03 -0.61
CA PRO A 133 -15.64 2.32 -1.88
C PRO A 133 -15.06 3.03 -3.10
N SER A 134 -14.90 4.35 -3.07
CA SER A 134 -14.41 5.12 -4.23
C SER A 134 -12.89 5.26 -4.27
N TYR A 135 -12.16 4.70 -3.29
CA TYR A 135 -10.71 4.88 -3.14
C TYR A 135 -9.93 4.63 -4.44
N PHE A 136 -10.11 3.48 -5.06
CA PHE A 136 -9.36 3.13 -6.29
C PHE A 136 -9.88 3.83 -7.55
N ASN A 137 -11.05 4.47 -7.51
CA ASN A 137 -11.51 5.34 -8.59
C ASN A 137 -10.81 6.71 -8.55
N ASP A 138 -10.38 7.10 -7.35
CA ASP A 138 -9.89 8.43 -7.01
C ASP A 138 -8.36 8.54 -6.98
N PHE A 139 -7.70 7.44 -6.59
CA PHE A 139 -6.26 7.36 -6.41
C PHE A 139 -5.70 6.23 -7.26
N ASP A 140 -4.76 6.56 -8.14
CA ASP A 140 -3.96 5.56 -8.84
C ASP A 140 -3.00 4.92 -7.84
N ASN A 141 -3.09 3.60 -7.65
CA ASN A 141 -2.16 2.86 -6.82
C ASN A 141 -1.68 1.60 -7.56
N LYS A 142 -0.50 1.10 -7.17
CA LYS A 142 0.04 -0.17 -7.64
C LYS A 142 -0.70 -1.38 -7.05
N TYR A 143 -1.35 -1.20 -5.90
CA TYR A 143 -1.94 -2.30 -5.11
C TYR A 143 -3.45 -2.50 -5.36
N GLY A 144 -4.05 -1.72 -6.24
CA GLY A 144 -5.45 -1.85 -6.65
C GLY A 144 -5.78 -0.90 -7.79
N SER A 145 -6.92 -1.11 -8.43
CA SER A 145 -7.35 -0.42 -9.64
C SER A 145 -8.82 -0.01 -9.56
N SER A 146 -9.22 1.03 -10.30
CA SER A 146 -10.63 1.46 -10.44
C SER A 146 -11.55 0.39 -11.04
N THR A 147 -10.97 -0.63 -11.67
CA THR A 147 -11.69 -1.79 -12.19
C THR A 147 -12.08 -2.81 -11.11
N ASP A 148 -11.52 -2.69 -9.91
CA ASP A 148 -11.74 -3.65 -8.84
C ASP A 148 -13.12 -3.41 -8.23
N GLY A 149 -13.92 -4.48 -8.12
CA GLY A 149 -15.24 -4.41 -7.48
C GLY A 149 -15.22 -4.74 -5.98
N TYR A 150 -14.08 -5.19 -5.47
CA TYR A 150 -13.89 -5.54 -4.06
C TYR A 150 -12.39 -5.60 -3.69
N ALA A 151 -12.07 -5.37 -2.42
CA ALA A 151 -10.77 -5.68 -1.85
C ALA A 151 -10.77 -7.02 -1.11
N THR A 152 -9.67 -7.75 -1.26
CA THR A 152 -9.47 -9.07 -0.66
C THR A 152 -8.75 -8.96 0.69
N GLN A 153 -9.22 -9.69 1.69
CA GLN A 153 -8.64 -9.73 3.03
C GLN A 153 -8.45 -11.19 3.46
N LYS A 154 -7.29 -11.74 3.12
CA LYS A 154 -6.98 -13.17 3.28
C LYS A 154 -5.71 -13.38 4.09
N PHE A 155 -5.82 -14.30 5.03
CA PHE A 155 -4.71 -14.84 5.80
C PHE A 155 -4.71 -16.34 5.65
N SER A 156 -3.56 -16.96 5.39
CA SER A 156 -3.45 -18.42 5.42
C SER A 156 -2.13 -18.88 6.03
N VAL A 157 -2.26 -19.92 6.83
CA VAL A 157 -1.14 -20.66 7.41
C VAL A 157 -1.36 -22.12 7.10
N GLY A 158 -0.40 -22.74 6.45
CA GLY A 158 -0.45 -24.14 6.07
C GLY A 158 0.78 -24.91 6.50
N TYR A 159 0.58 -26.20 6.73
CA TYR A 159 1.63 -27.18 6.92
C TYR A 159 1.46 -28.25 5.85
N ALA A 160 2.47 -28.47 5.01
CA ALA A 160 2.40 -29.53 3.99
C ALA A 160 3.69 -30.33 3.89
N VAL A 161 3.52 -31.65 4.01
CA VAL A 161 4.52 -32.70 3.79
C VAL A 161 4.00 -33.65 2.70
N GLN A 162 4.81 -34.61 2.26
CA GLN A 162 4.51 -35.45 1.08
C GLN A 162 3.14 -36.15 1.13
N ASN A 163 2.69 -36.60 2.32
CA ASN A 163 1.48 -37.40 2.48
C ASN A 163 0.38 -36.69 3.31
N PHE A 164 0.59 -35.45 3.72
CA PHE A 164 -0.35 -34.70 4.56
C PHE A 164 -0.19 -33.21 4.33
N ASN A 165 -1.32 -32.53 4.10
CA ASN A 165 -1.36 -31.08 4.06
C ASN A 165 -2.53 -30.60 4.93
N ALA A 166 -2.36 -29.51 5.64
CA ALA A 166 -3.42 -28.86 6.38
C ALA A 166 -3.24 -27.36 6.30
N THR A 167 -4.29 -26.62 5.96
CA THR A 167 -4.27 -25.16 5.82
C THR A 167 -5.44 -24.56 6.58
N VAL A 168 -5.13 -23.66 7.50
CA VAL A 168 -6.11 -22.77 8.12
C VAL A 168 -6.06 -21.44 7.40
N SER A 169 -7.22 -20.91 7.02
CA SER A 169 -7.33 -19.61 6.37
C SER A 169 -8.53 -18.82 6.84
N THR A 170 -8.39 -17.50 6.81
CA THR A 170 -9.48 -16.56 7.00
C THR A 170 -9.65 -15.78 5.70
N LYS A 171 -10.88 -15.62 5.22
CA LYS A 171 -11.18 -14.93 3.97
C LYS A 171 -12.34 -13.96 4.19
N GLN A 172 -12.06 -12.68 4.03
CA GLN A 172 -13.01 -11.58 4.07
C GLN A 172 -12.91 -10.78 2.77
N PHE A 173 -13.99 -10.07 2.44
CA PHE A 173 -14.05 -9.23 1.25
C PHE A 173 -14.71 -7.90 1.59
N GLN A 174 -14.13 -6.80 1.12
CA GLN A 174 -14.73 -5.47 1.17
C GLN A 174 -15.30 -5.15 -0.21
N VAL A 175 -16.62 -5.22 -0.38
CA VAL A 175 -17.29 -4.93 -1.67
C VAL A 175 -17.39 -3.43 -1.89
N PHE A 176 -17.02 -2.97 -3.09
CA PHE A 176 -17.09 -1.56 -3.49
C PHE A 176 -18.42 -1.27 -4.18
N SER A 177 -19.48 -1.17 -3.39
CA SER A 177 -20.82 -0.82 -3.87
C SER A 177 -21.59 -0.06 -2.80
N GLU A 178 -22.34 0.95 -3.18
CA GLU A 178 -23.20 1.70 -2.25
C GLU A 178 -24.54 1.01 -1.99
N GLN A 179 -24.97 0.08 -2.86
CA GLN A 179 -26.28 -0.55 -2.75
C GLN A 179 -26.26 -1.86 -1.96
N ASN A 180 -25.20 -2.65 -2.11
CA ASN A 180 -25.08 -3.92 -1.39
C ASN A 180 -23.61 -4.23 -1.09
N THR A 181 -23.25 -4.04 0.17
CA THR A 181 -21.93 -4.35 0.72
C THR A 181 -21.89 -5.71 1.41
N SER A 182 -23.02 -6.43 1.49
CA SER A 182 -23.07 -7.71 2.19
C SER A 182 -22.22 -8.75 1.45
N SER A 183 -21.29 -9.35 2.18
CA SER A 183 -20.44 -10.41 1.69
C SER A 183 -20.22 -11.44 2.79
N TYR A 184 -20.26 -12.72 2.42
CA TYR A 184 -19.93 -13.79 3.35
C TYR A 184 -18.42 -13.84 3.57
N SER A 185 -18.03 -14.13 4.81
CA SER A 185 -16.64 -14.31 5.21
C SER A 185 -16.45 -15.70 5.82
N ALA A 186 -15.26 -16.28 5.61
CA ALA A 186 -14.88 -17.55 6.20
C ALA A 186 -13.94 -17.32 7.39
N GLU A 187 -14.42 -17.62 8.61
CA GLU A 187 -13.73 -17.30 9.87
C GLU A 187 -13.82 -18.44 10.90
N PRO A 188 -12.87 -19.38 10.96
CA PRO A 188 -11.88 -19.74 9.94
C PRO A 188 -12.40 -20.85 8.99
N GLN A 189 -11.67 -21.07 7.89
CA GLN A 189 -11.77 -22.25 7.03
C GLN A 189 -10.56 -23.16 7.28
N LEU A 190 -10.81 -24.46 7.45
CA LEU A 190 -9.78 -25.49 7.58
C LEU A 190 -9.90 -26.47 6.40
N ASP A 191 -8.80 -26.66 5.68
CA ASP A 191 -8.67 -27.63 4.59
C ASP A 191 -7.56 -28.65 4.97
N VAL A 192 -7.81 -29.96 4.80
CA VAL A 192 -6.90 -31.07 5.16
C VAL A 192 -6.85 -32.12 4.04
#